data_AF-A0A933ETB7-F1
#
_entry.id   AF-A0A933ETB7-F1
#
_cell.length_a   1.000
_cell.length_b   1.000
_cell.length_c   1.000
_cell.angle_alpha   90.00
_cell.angle_beta   90.00
_cell.angle_gamma   90.00
#
_symmetry.space_group_name_H-M   'P 1'
#
loop_
_entity.id
_entity.type
_entity.pdbx_description
1 polymer ?
#
loop_
_entity_poly.entity_id
_entity_poly.type
_entity_poly.pdbx_seq_one_letter_code
_entity_poly.pdbx_strand_id
1 'polypeptide(L)'
;MEEKRLTSGRGRKRLSRRDFIKVSVGAGIGLGGTYLLGCTAPPAPTPTPKPAAPAPAATKPAAAAPKPAGPPKQVVMGTTTGTLGVLTAVIKKQKIDLKYGVDLDLKIFEPADAERAVALKRVEVGNYAPISAVTANNEGLPIVLIAPLLWNVNYFMVWKDTPYQKVTDLKGKKIATSPKISGAYTSAQVFFKELGLDFEKDFTIVTGPPMAQAGLLQKKEVDATLFSDPWALQLIDSEIRA
;
A
#
# COMPACT_ATOMS: atom_id res chain seq x y z
N MET A 1 34.77 -36.81 -29.49
CA MET A 1 35.37 -36.67 -28.14
C MET A 1 35.12 -35.24 -27.70
N GLU A 2 34.47 -34.93 -26.59
CA GLU A 2 33.72 -35.72 -25.62
C GLU A 2 32.92 -34.67 -24.86
N GLU A 3 31.61 -34.87 -24.86
CA GLU A 3 30.60 -34.11 -24.14
C GLU A 3 30.79 -34.39 -22.64
N LYS A 4 31.02 -33.36 -21.81
CA LYS A 4 31.00 -33.53 -20.34
C LYS A 4 29.77 -32.85 -19.74
N ARG A 5 28.66 -33.58 -19.85
CA ARG A 5 27.54 -33.59 -18.90
C ARG A 5 28.09 -33.73 -17.48
N LEU A 6 27.80 -32.76 -16.60
CA LEU A 6 27.75 -33.01 -15.16
C LEU A 6 26.30 -32.91 -14.69
N THR A 7 25.75 -34.07 -14.38
CA THR A 7 24.45 -34.28 -13.78
C THR A 7 24.50 -34.03 -12.27
N SER A 8 23.42 -33.41 -11.77
CA SER A 8 22.68 -33.73 -10.54
C SER A 8 23.41 -33.81 -9.18
N GLY A 9 22.98 -32.92 -8.27
CA GLY A 9 22.55 -33.36 -6.94
C GLY A 9 23.38 -32.91 -5.74
N ARG A 10 23.00 -31.79 -5.10
CA ARG A 10 23.01 -31.63 -3.63
C ARG A 10 22.07 -30.51 -3.19
N GLY A 11 21.18 -30.85 -2.26
CA GLY A 11 19.93 -30.15 -1.96
C GLY A 11 20.05 -28.70 -1.50
N ARG A 12 19.20 -27.85 -2.07
CA ARG A 12 18.89 -26.51 -1.58
C ARG A 12 18.10 -26.64 -0.28
N LYS A 13 18.75 -26.49 0.88
CA LYS A 13 18.05 -26.37 2.17
C LYS A 13 17.14 -25.14 2.10
N ARG A 14 15.82 -25.34 2.28
CA ARG A 14 14.85 -24.25 2.45
C ARG A 14 15.23 -23.47 3.70
N LEU A 15 15.63 -22.21 3.52
CA LEU A 15 15.82 -21.28 4.62
C LEU A 15 14.46 -20.98 5.26
N SER A 16 14.35 -21.28 6.54
CA SER A 16 13.16 -21.08 7.35
C SER A 16 13.14 -19.66 7.89
N ARG A 17 11.94 -19.08 8.05
CA ARG A 17 11.61 -17.71 8.50
C ARG A 17 12.30 -17.24 9.79
N ARG A 18 13.06 -18.10 10.47
CA ARG A 18 13.77 -17.84 11.72
C ARG A 18 15.19 -17.30 11.53
N ASP A 19 15.80 -17.46 10.35
CA ASP A 19 17.16 -16.96 10.09
C ASP A 19 17.19 -15.44 9.78
N PHE A 20 16.04 -14.85 9.46
CA PHE A 20 15.93 -13.42 9.12
C PHE A 20 15.87 -12.49 10.35
N ILE A 21 15.69 -13.01 11.56
CA ILE A 21 15.52 -12.20 12.78
C ILE A 21 16.85 -11.95 13.53
N LYS A 22 17.97 -12.56 13.10
CA LYS A 22 19.25 -12.50 13.84
C LYS A 22 20.30 -11.50 13.32
N VAL A 23 19.98 -10.61 12.37
CA VAL A 23 20.99 -9.74 11.73
C VAL A 23 20.96 -8.26 12.18
N SER A 24 20.22 -7.87 13.21
CA SER A 24 20.16 -6.45 13.60
C SER A 24 20.18 -6.16 15.10
N VAL A 25 21.24 -6.62 15.80
CA VAL A 25 21.75 -5.90 16.99
C VAL A 25 23.28 -6.02 17.04
N GLY A 26 24.00 -4.90 16.91
CA GLY A 26 25.37 -4.80 17.41
C GLY A 26 26.40 -4.16 16.49
N ALA A 27 26.25 -2.89 16.13
CA ALA A 27 27.39 -2.04 15.79
C ALA A 27 27.55 -1.01 16.92
N GLY A 28 28.43 -1.33 17.87
CA GLY A 28 28.87 -0.44 18.94
C GLY A 28 30.24 0.16 18.63
N ILE A 29 30.35 1.47 18.80
CA ILE A 29 31.58 2.26 19.00
C ILE A 29 31.20 3.17 20.18
N GLY A 30 31.87 3.31 21.31
CA GLY A 30 33.24 3.05 21.74
C GLY A 30 33.61 4.18 22.72
N LEU A 31 34.41 3.89 23.75
CA LEU A 31 35.42 4.75 24.42
C LEU A 31 35.47 4.62 25.95
N GLY A 32 36.71 4.40 26.44
CA GLY A 32 37.20 4.65 27.80
C GLY A 32 37.09 3.44 28.73
N GLY A 33 38.14 2.87 29.34
CA GLY A 33 39.53 3.26 29.49
C GLY A 33 40.03 2.73 30.85
N THR A 34 40.92 1.73 30.82
CA THR A 34 41.97 1.35 31.80
C THR A 34 41.66 1.27 33.31
N TYR A 35 41.89 0.11 33.96
CA TYR A 35 42.73 -0.04 35.16
C TYR A 35 43.03 -1.53 35.47
N LEU A 36 44.10 -1.75 36.24
CA LEU A 36 45.00 -2.90 36.31
C LEU A 36 44.56 -4.11 37.19
N LEU A 37 45.14 -5.28 36.81
CA LEU A 37 45.67 -6.41 37.59
C LEU A 37 44.94 -6.90 38.86
N GLY A 38 44.54 -8.17 38.84
CA GLY A 38 44.26 -8.98 40.04
C GLY A 38 43.68 -10.35 39.70
N CYS A 39 44.54 -11.38 39.56
CA CYS A 39 44.13 -12.77 39.37
C CYS A 39 43.54 -13.36 40.65
N THR A 40 42.21 -13.42 40.74
CA THR A 40 41.48 -14.37 41.60
C THR A 40 40.24 -14.81 40.84
N ALA A 41 40.15 -16.10 40.48
CA ALA A 41 39.01 -16.67 39.76
C ALA A 41 37.75 -16.68 40.67
N PRO A 42 36.65 -16.01 40.29
CA PRO A 42 35.38 -16.11 41.01
C PRO A 42 34.63 -17.40 40.59
N PRO A 43 33.75 -17.94 41.46
CA PRO A 43 32.93 -19.11 41.15
C PRO A 43 31.92 -18.78 40.04
N ALA A 44 31.55 -19.80 39.26
CA ALA A 44 30.64 -19.71 38.13
C ALA A 44 29.31 -19.01 38.51
N PRO A 45 28.82 -18.04 37.71
CA PRO A 45 27.55 -17.40 37.98
C PRO A 45 26.40 -18.39 37.69
N THR A 46 25.55 -18.60 38.70
CA THR A 46 24.23 -19.20 38.57
C THR A 46 23.42 -18.49 37.47
N PRO A 47 22.67 -19.22 36.62
CA PRO A 47 21.90 -18.60 35.55
C PRO A 47 20.78 -17.73 36.11
N THR A 48 20.85 -16.43 35.83
CA THR A 48 19.81 -15.45 36.12
C THR A 48 18.52 -15.80 35.35
N PRO A 49 17.32 -15.71 35.95
CA PRO A 49 16.08 -16.01 35.24
C PRO A 49 15.89 -15.06 34.05
N LYS A 50 15.73 -15.63 32.86
CA LYS A 50 15.38 -14.92 31.63
C LYS A 50 14.06 -14.14 31.86
N PRO A 51 14.00 -12.82 31.59
CA PRO A 51 12.75 -12.06 31.66
C PRO A 51 11.69 -12.73 30.78
N ALA A 52 10.52 -13.00 31.37
CA ALA A 52 9.39 -13.57 30.66
C ALA A 52 8.99 -12.64 29.49
N ALA A 53 8.80 -13.23 28.31
CA ALA A 53 8.28 -12.51 27.17
C ALA A 53 6.89 -11.94 27.51
N PRO A 54 6.56 -10.69 27.12
CA PRO A 54 5.24 -10.15 27.35
C PRO A 54 4.19 -11.04 26.68
N ALA A 55 3.18 -11.43 27.47
CA ALA A 55 2.07 -12.25 26.99
C ALA A 55 1.37 -11.53 25.82
N PRO A 56 0.89 -12.26 24.80
CA PRO A 56 0.11 -11.67 23.72
C PRO A 56 -1.10 -10.95 24.31
N ALA A 57 -1.25 -9.66 24.01
CA ALA A 57 -2.44 -8.92 24.38
C ALA A 57 -3.65 -9.64 23.79
N ALA A 58 -4.55 -10.11 24.66
CA ALA A 58 -5.79 -10.74 24.24
C ALA A 58 -6.59 -9.74 23.40
N THR A 59 -6.82 -10.07 22.12
CA THR A 59 -7.72 -9.33 21.26
C THR A 59 -9.14 -9.46 21.82
N LYS A 60 -9.64 -8.36 22.38
CA LYS A 60 -11.03 -8.25 22.85
C LYS A 60 -11.96 -8.56 21.66
N PRO A 61 -12.95 -9.47 21.81
CA PRO A 61 -13.95 -9.71 20.77
C PRO A 61 -14.64 -8.38 20.41
N ALA A 62 -14.71 -8.08 19.11
CA ALA A 62 -15.47 -6.93 18.62
C ALA A 62 -16.92 -7.09 19.10
N ALA A 63 -17.39 -6.16 19.93
CA ALA A 63 -18.77 -6.14 20.39
C ALA A 63 -19.69 -6.02 19.16
N ALA A 64 -20.69 -6.89 19.08
CA ALA A 64 -21.67 -6.85 18.00
C ALA A 64 -22.35 -5.46 17.99
N ALA A 65 -22.33 -4.79 16.84
CA ALA A 65 -22.95 -3.48 16.71
C ALA A 65 -24.45 -3.58 17.05
N PRO A 66 -24.99 -2.67 17.88
CA PRO A 66 -26.40 -2.68 18.25
C PRO A 66 -27.28 -2.55 17.02
N LYS A 67 -28.34 -3.36 16.96
CA LYS A 67 -29.31 -3.30 15.86
C LYS A 67 -30.05 -1.95 15.92
N PRO A 68 -30.07 -1.16 14.84
CA PRO A 68 -30.71 0.15 14.84
C PRO A 68 -32.22 0.04 15.04
N ALA A 69 -32.77 0.93 15.86
CA ALA A 69 -34.20 1.12 16.05
C ALA A 69 -34.64 2.38 15.30
N GLY A 70 -35.44 2.23 14.24
CA GLY A 70 -35.94 3.33 13.40
C GLY A 70 -35.86 3.02 11.90
N PRO A 71 -36.51 3.82 11.03
CA PRO A 71 -36.34 3.71 9.58
C PRO A 71 -34.88 3.98 9.18
N PRO A 72 -34.37 3.33 8.11
CA PRO A 72 -33.00 3.56 7.67
C PRO A 72 -32.73 5.03 7.33
N LYS A 73 -31.59 5.56 7.81
CA LYS A 73 -31.14 6.91 7.46
C LYS A 73 -30.54 6.90 6.06
N GLN A 74 -31.05 7.74 5.15
CA GLN A 74 -30.43 7.92 3.85
C GLN A 74 -29.09 8.65 3.98
N VAL A 75 -28.09 8.16 3.26
CA VAL A 75 -26.74 8.74 3.20
C VAL A 75 -26.23 8.67 1.76
N VAL A 76 -25.87 9.81 1.19
CA VAL A 76 -25.28 9.86 -0.16
C VAL A 76 -23.79 9.53 -0.08
N MET A 77 -23.39 8.45 -0.74
CA MET A 77 -22.00 7.97 -0.76
C MET A 77 -21.36 8.10 -2.15
N GLY A 78 -20.24 8.79 -2.24
CA GLY A 78 -19.36 8.74 -3.41
C GLY A 78 -18.54 7.47 -3.45
N THR A 79 -18.81 6.60 -4.42
CA THR A 79 -18.05 5.36 -4.67
C THR A 79 -17.49 5.37 -6.09
N THR A 80 -16.80 4.30 -6.48
CA THR A 80 -16.24 4.14 -7.83
C THR A 80 -16.64 2.79 -8.41
N THR A 81 -16.24 2.52 -9.65
CA THR A 81 -16.27 1.15 -10.22
C THR A 81 -15.00 0.38 -9.85
N GLY A 82 -14.90 -0.87 -10.31
CA GLY A 82 -13.72 -1.72 -10.09
C GLY A 82 -13.53 -2.16 -8.64
N THR A 83 -12.28 -2.40 -8.23
CA THR A 83 -11.94 -2.94 -6.91
C THR A 83 -12.37 -1.99 -5.80
N LEU A 84 -12.19 -0.69 -5.99
CA LEU A 84 -12.65 0.38 -5.09
C LEU A 84 -14.17 0.38 -4.84
N GLY A 85 -14.97 -0.08 -5.81
CA GLY A 85 -16.42 -0.15 -5.69
C GLY A 85 -16.97 -1.44 -5.08
N VAL A 86 -16.20 -2.53 -5.09
CA VAL A 86 -16.72 -3.88 -4.82
C VAL A 86 -17.37 -4.00 -3.45
N LEU A 87 -16.79 -3.36 -2.42
CA LEU A 87 -17.32 -3.44 -1.06
C LEU A 87 -18.68 -2.74 -0.98
N THR A 88 -18.80 -1.54 -1.54
CA THR A 88 -20.07 -0.79 -1.55
C THR A 88 -21.15 -1.50 -2.37
N ALA A 89 -20.77 -2.14 -3.48
CA ALA A 89 -21.68 -2.95 -4.29
C ALA A 89 -22.19 -4.18 -3.53
N VAL A 90 -21.31 -4.88 -2.80
CA VAL A 90 -21.69 -6.03 -1.96
C VAL A 90 -22.59 -5.58 -0.80
N ILE A 91 -22.26 -4.48 -0.12
CA ILE A 91 -23.08 -3.90 0.95
C ILE A 91 -24.49 -3.66 0.45
N LYS A 92 -24.64 -2.99 -0.71
CA LYS A 92 -25.95 -2.69 -1.29
C LYS A 92 -26.69 -3.95 -1.75
N LYS A 93 -26.01 -4.84 -2.47
CA LYS A 93 -26.60 -6.08 -3.02
C LYS A 93 -27.11 -7.00 -1.92
N GLN A 94 -26.37 -7.11 -0.82
CA GLN A 94 -26.73 -7.94 0.33
C GLN A 94 -27.60 -7.22 1.36
N LYS A 95 -27.99 -5.96 1.10
CA LYS A 95 -28.80 -5.12 2.00
C LYS A 95 -28.17 -4.99 3.40
N ILE A 96 -26.84 -4.98 3.46
CA ILE A 96 -26.08 -4.85 4.72
C ILE A 96 -26.27 -3.44 5.29
N ASP A 97 -26.32 -2.43 4.45
CA ASP A 97 -26.66 -1.05 4.83
C ASP A 97 -28.00 -1.02 5.58
N LEU A 98 -29.06 -1.58 4.97
CA LEU A 98 -30.39 -1.61 5.56
C LEU A 98 -30.44 -2.41 6.86
N LYS A 99 -29.70 -3.52 6.94
CA LYS A 99 -29.56 -4.32 8.18
C LYS A 99 -29.00 -3.49 9.34
N TYR A 100 -28.14 -2.52 9.04
CA TYR A 100 -27.56 -1.59 10.00
C TYR A 100 -28.20 -0.18 9.94
N GLY A 101 -29.43 -0.07 9.41
CA GLY A 101 -30.25 1.15 9.55
C GLY A 101 -29.75 2.34 8.77
N VAL A 102 -28.98 2.10 7.71
CA VAL A 102 -28.53 3.12 6.76
C VAL A 102 -29.03 2.71 5.37
N ASP A 103 -29.44 3.68 4.56
CA ASP A 103 -29.76 3.46 3.15
C ASP A 103 -28.76 4.25 2.30
N LEU A 104 -27.76 3.54 1.75
CA LEU A 104 -26.70 4.18 0.97
C LEU A 104 -27.19 4.51 -0.45
N ASP A 105 -27.22 5.79 -0.83
CA ASP A 105 -27.37 6.24 -2.21
C ASP A 105 -25.97 6.35 -2.85
N LEU A 106 -25.59 5.32 -3.62
CA LEU A 106 -24.28 5.20 -4.23
C LEU A 106 -24.19 6.07 -5.50
N LYS A 107 -23.33 7.08 -5.49
CA LYS A 107 -22.95 7.87 -6.67
C LYS A 107 -21.58 7.40 -7.17
N ILE A 108 -21.52 6.98 -8.43
CA ILE A 108 -20.30 6.46 -9.05
C ILE A 108 -19.49 7.63 -9.62
N PHE A 109 -18.21 7.68 -9.26
CA PHE A 109 -17.22 8.63 -9.73
C PHE A 109 -15.94 7.91 -10.20
N GLU A 110 -15.09 8.64 -10.91
CA GLU A 110 -13.67 8.30 -10.98
C GLU A 110 -13.01 8.53 -9.59
N PRO A 111 -11.91 7.83 -9.25
CA PRO A 111 -11.32 7.90 -7.90
C PRO A 111 -10.98 9.32 -7.43
N ALA A 112 -10.38 10.13 -8.31
CA ALA A 112 -10.04 11.53 -8.00
C ALA A 112 -11.31 12.39 -7.80
N ASP A 113 -12.36 12.13 -8.57
CA ASP A 113 -13.63 12.85 -8.47
C ASP A 113 -14.42 12.45 -7.23
N ALA A 114 -14.30 11.20 -6.77
CA ALA A 114 -14.87 10.73 -5.51
C ALA A 114 -14.28 11.50 -4.31
N GLU A 115 -12.94 11.61 -4.25
CA GLU A 115 -12.25 12.39 -3.22
C GLU A 115 -12.68 13.86 -3.26
N ARG A 116 -12.71 14.45 -4.46
CA ARG A 116 -13.16 15.84 -4.66
C ARG A 116 -14.63 16.03 -4.26
N ALA A 117 -15.52 15.07 -4.53
CA ALA A 117 -16.92 15.15 -4.17
C ALA A 117 -17.11 15.19 -2.64
N VAL A 118 -16.32 14.41 -1.90
CA VAL A 118 -16.31 14.44 -0.42
C VAL A 118 -15.73 15.76 0.09
N ALA A 119 -14.58 16.19 -0.43
CA ALA A 119 -13.93 17.43 -0.02
C ALA A 119 -14.83 18.66 -0.22
N LEU A 120 -15.59 18.70 -1.32
CA LEU A 120 -16.55 19.76 -1.64
C LEU A 120 -17.94 19.55 -1.00
N LYS A 121 -18.12 18.54 -0.16
CA LYS A 121 -19.41 18.18 0.49
C LYS A 121 -20.56 17.98 -0.51
N ARG A 122 -20.26 17.50 -1.72
CA ARG A 122 -21.26 17.09 -2.72
C ARG A 122 -21.86 15.71 -2.41
N VAL A 123 -21.14 14.92 -1.63
CA VAL A 123 -21.59 13.67 -1.02
C VAL A 123 -21.25 13.72 0.47
N GLU A 124 -21.98 12.97 1.29
CA GLU A 124 -21.81 12.98 2.75
C GLU A 124 -20.62 12.12 3.19
N VAL A 125 -20.42 10.99 2.51
CA VAL A 125 -19.32 10.06 2.72
C VAL A 125 -18.80 9.58 1.38
N GLY A 126 -17.59 9.04 1.33
CA GLY A 126 -17.09 8.45 0.10
C GLY A 126 -15.70 7.86 0.21
N ASN A 127 -15.25 7.30 -0.91
CA ASN A 127 -13.89 6.80 -1.04
C ASN A 127 -12.90 7.94 -0.87
N TYR A 128 -11.98 7.80 0.08
CA TYR A 128 -10.97 8.81 0.36
C TYR A 128 -9.65 8.16 0.75
N ALA A 129 -8.57 8.50 0.05
CA ALA A 129 -7.26 7.97 0.37
C ALA A 129 -6.72 8.59 1.67
N PRO A 130 -6.10 7.81 2.58
CA PRO A 130 -5.58 8.34 3.83
C PRO A 130 -4.59 9.49 3.67
N ILE A 131 -3.70 9.40 2.68
CA ILE A 131 -2.71 10.46 2.42
C ILE A 131 -3.37 11.76 1.96
N SER A 132 -4.40 11.67 1.10
CA SER A 132 -5.19 12.84 0.69
C SER A 132 -5.92 13.44 1.87
N ALA A 133 -6.41 12.61 2.80
CA ALA A 133 -7.13 13.10 3.98
C ALA A 133 -6.20 13.90 4.89
N VAL A 134 -4.95 13.48 5.05
CA VAL A 134 -3.93 14.25 5.77
C VAL A 134 -3.68 15.60 5.08
N THR A 135 -3.46 15.61 3.76
CA THR A 135 -3.28 16.86 2.99
C THR A 135 -4.49 17.79 3.14
N ALA A 136 -5.70 17.28 2.94
CA ALA A 136 -6.93 18.05 3.06
C ALA A 136 -7.13 18.62 4.46
N ASN A 137 -6.84 17.85 5.51
CA ASN A 137 -6.90 18.34 6.90
C ASN A 137 -5.87 19.44 7.17
N ASN A 138 -4.66 19.33 6.61
CA ASN A 138 -3.65 20.40 6.70
C ASN A 138 -4.09 21.68 5.97
N GLU A 139 -4.94 21.55 4.94
CA GLU A 139 -5.58 22.66 4.23
C GLU A 139 -6.89 23.16 4.91
N GLY A 140 -7.22 22.60 6.09
CA GLY A 140 -8.38 23.03 6.89
C GLY A 140 -9.71 22.33 6.54
N LEU A 141 -9.70 21.31 5.69
CA LEU A 141 -10.89 20.50 5.38
C LEU A 141 -11.03 19.38 6.41
N PRO A 142 -12.15 19.29 7.16
CA PRO A 142 -12.32 18.34 8.27
C PRO A 142 -12.67 16.93 7.76
N ILE A 143 -11.72 16.23 7.16
CA ILE A 143 -11.92 14.88 6.62
C ILE A 143 -11.70 13.83 7.71
N VAL A 144 -12.70 13.00 7.96
CA VAL A 144 -12.66 11.90 8.95
C VAL A 144 -12.71 10.55 8.23
N LEU A 145 -11.73 9.68 8.51
CA LEU A 145 -11.69 8.32 7.99
C LEU A 145 -12.38 7.37 8.98
N ILE A 146 -13.44 6.70 8.54
CA ILE A 146 -14.31 5.89 9.42
C ILE A 146 -13.92 4.41 9.39
N ALA A 147 -13.57 3.89 8.21
CA ALA A 147 -13.22 2.48 8.03
C ALA A 147 -12.26 2.28 6.85
N PRO A 148 -11.33 1.32 6.94
CA PRO A 148 -10.56 0.89 5.78
C PRO A 148 -11.47 0.10 4.83
N LEU A 149 -11.48 0.49 3.55
CA LEU A 149 -12.21 -0.25 2.52
C LEU A 149 -11.31 -1.33 1.90
N LEU A 150 -10.07 -0.95 1.56
CA LEU A 150 -9.14 -1.76 0.77
C LEU A 150 -7.70 -1.42 1.14
N TRP A 151 -6.79 -2.36 0.88
CA TRP A 151 -5.36 -2.06 0.82
C TRP A 151 -4.98 -1.43 -0.52
N ASN A 152 -3.79 -0.85 -0.58
CA ASN A 152 -3.30 -0.21 -1.79
C ASN A 152 -3.32 -1.20 -2.97
N VAL A 153 -3.99 -0.80 -4.05
CA VAL A 153 -4.18 -1.58 -5.27
C VAL A 153 -3.48 -0.95 -6.47
N ASN A 154 -2.52 -0.04 -6.26
CA ASN A 154 -1.77 0.62 -7.33
C ASN A 154 -0.45 -0.11 -7.62
N TYR A 155 -0.13 -0.26 -8.90
CA TYR A 155 1.07 -0.91 -9.42
C TYR A 155 1.75 -0.01 -10.44
N PHE A 156 3.08 -0.03 -10.46
CA PHE A 156 3.81 0.53 -11.60
C PHE A 156 3.90 -0.51 -12.69
N MET A 157 3.42 -0.19 -13.88
CA MET A 157 3.39 -1.11 -15.00
C MET A 157 4.32 -0.64 -16.11
N VAL A 158 5.09 -1.58 -16.66
CA VAL A 158 6.03 -1.39 -17.76
C VAL A 158 5.91 -2.54 -18.75
N TRP A 159 6.34 -2.33 -19.99
CA TRP A 159 6.44 -3.42 -20.97
C TRP A 159 7.51 -4.45 -20.57
N LYS A 160 7.28 -5.74 -20.86
CA LYS A 160 8.18 -6.84 -20.49
C LYS A 160 9.53 -6.80 -21.18
N ASP A 161 9.57 -6.25 -22.40
CA ASP A 161 10.78 -6.06 -23.20
C ASP A 161 11.67 -4.89 -22.72
N THR A 162 11.24 -4.17 -21.68
CA THR A 162 12.01 -3.05 -21.13
C THR A 162 13.04 -3.51 -20.09
N PRO A 163 14.18 -2.79 -19.97
CA PRO A 163 15.20 -3.08 -18.97
C PRO A 163 14.82 -2.64 -17.55
N TYR A 164 13.63 -2.05 -17.34
CA TYR A 164 13.24 -1.41 -16.08
C TYR A 164 12.88 -2.43 -14.99
N GLN A 165 13.81 -2.79 -14.11
CA GLN A 165 13.59 -3.82 -13.08
C GLN A 165 13.24 -3.22 -11.71
N LYS A 166 13.56 -1.94 -11.51
CA LYS A 166 13.29 -1.20 -10.28
C LYS A 166 12.82 0.19 -10.61
N VAL A 167 12.12 0.80 -9.67
CA VAL A 167 11.52 2.14 -9.79
C VAL A 167 12.56 3.21 -10.14
N THR A 168 13.80 3.09 -9.66
CA THR A 168 14.90 4.00 -9.99
C THR A 168 15.28 3.98 -11.48
N ASP A 169 15.03 2.87 -12.19
CA ASP A 169 15.34 2.75 -13.63
C ASP A 169 14.41 3.62 -14.49
N LEU A 170 13.29 4.06 -13.90
CA LEU A 170 12.33 4.96 -14.53
C LEU A 170 12.75 6.44 -14.41
N LYS A 171 13.89 6.76 -13.77
CA LYS A 171 14.35 8.15 -13.68
C LYS A 171 14.57 8.73 -15.08
N GLY A 172 14.02 9.93 -15.30
CA GLY A 172 13.99 10.63 -16.58
C GLY A 172 12.94 10.11 -17.57
N LYS A 173 12.15 9.10 -17.19
CA LYS A 173 11.13 8.48 -18.05
C LYS A 173 9.78 9.17 -17.93
N LYS A 174 8.91 8.87 -18.89
CA LYS A 174 7.56 9.43 -18.93
C LYS A 174 6.58 8.47 -18.25
N ILE A 175 5.84 8.97 -17.26
CA ILE A 175 4.93 8.16 -16.44
C ILE A 175 3.50 8.69 -16.56
N ALA A 176 2.56 7.82 -16.95
CA ALA A 176 1.13 8.12 -16.86
C ALA A 176 0.57 7.79 -15.47
N THR A 177 -0.17 8.69 -14.86
CA THR A 177 -0.73 8.51 -13.51
C THR A 177 -2.05 9.24 -13.31
N SER A 178 -2.64 9.07 -12.13
CA SER A 178 -3.89 9.72 -11.72
C SER A 178 -3.70 11.24 -11.53
N PRO A 179 -4.77 12.04 -11.57
CA PRO A 179 -4.70 13.49 -11.33
C PRO A 179 -4.06 13.84 -9.98
N LYS A 180 -3.44 15.02 -9.88
CA LYS A 180 -2.68 15.45 -8.69
C LYS A 180 -3.47 15.47 -7.38
N ILE A 181 -4.79 15.67 -7.47
CA ILE A 181 -5.69 15.67 -6.30
C ILE A 181 -5.92 14.26 -5.73
N SER A 182 -5.61 13.21 -6.49
CA SER A 182 -5.87 11.85 -6.06
C SER A 182 -4.84 11.36 -5.05
N GLY A 183 -5.29 10.48 -4.14
CA GLY A 183 -4.37 9.85 -3.22
C GLY A 183 -3.36 8.93 -3.89
N ALA A 184 -3.64 8.40 -5.08
CA ALA A 184 -2.66 7.63 -5.86
C ALA A 184 -1.45 8.48 -6.25
N TYR A 185 -1.70 9.73 -6.69
CA TYR A 185 -0.64 10.68 -7.03
C TYR A 185 0.21 11.03 -5.81
N THR A 186 -0.43 11.44 -4.71
CA THR A 186 0.28 11.81 -3.48
C THR A 186 1.00 10.60 -2.87
N SER A 187 0.42 9.40 -2.93
CA SER A 187 1.08 8.16 -2.47
C SER A 187 2.34 7.87 -3.29
N ALA A 188 2.30 8.10 -4.62
CA ALA A 188 3.48 7.97 -5.46
C ALA A 188 4.56 8.98 -5.05
N GLN A 189 4.21 10.25 -4.84
CA GLN A 189 5.17 11.26 -4.37
C GLN A 189 5.87 10.85 -3.08
N VAL A 190 5.12 10.34 -2.10
CA VAL A 190 5.69 9.82 -0.84
C VAL A 190 6.61 8.63 -1.10
N PHE A 191 6.15 7.65 -1.89
CA PHE A 191 6.93 6.46 -2.21
C PHE A 191 8.27 6.78 -2.92
N PHE A 192 8.27 7.68 -3.90
CA PHE A 192 9.50 8.09 -4.59
C PHE A 192 10.43 8.89 -3.68
N LYS A 193 9.88 9.73 -2.80
CA LYS A 193 10.67 10.50 -1.84
C LYS A 193 11.44 9.60 -0.87
N GLU A 194 10.83 8.52 -0.39
CA GLU A 194 11.51 7.50 0.43
C GLU A 194 12.68 6.82 -0.29
N LEU A 195 12.66 6.80 -1.64
CA LEU A 195 13.73 6.29 -2.48
C LEU A 195 14.77 7.37 -2.87
N GLY A 196 14.66 8.58 -2.33
CA GLY A 196 15.53 9.70 -2.67
C GLY A 196 15.28 10.29 -4.06
N LEU A 197 14.08 10.08 -4.62
CA LEU A 197 13.66 10.58 -5.93
C LEU A 197 12.56 11.63 -5.77
N ASP A 198 12.57 12.63 -6.64
CA ASP A 198 11.51 13.64 -6.70
C ASP A 198 10.53 13.29 -7.83
N PHE A 199 9.31 12.89 -7.48
CA PHE A 199 8.32 12.42 -8.47
C PHE A 199 7.98 13.45 -9.56
N GLU A 200 8.08 14.76 -9.26
CA GLU A 200 7.78 15.81 -10.24
C GLU A 200 9.01 16.28 -11.02
N LYS A 201 10.22 16.18 -10.44
CA LYS A 201 11.45 16.65 -11.09
C LYS A 201 12.23 15.56 -11.81
N ASP A 202 12.20 14.34 -11.28
CA ASP A 202 12.97 13.22 -11.82
C ASP A 202 12.21 12.46 -12.93
N PHE A 203 10.97 12.83 -13.25
CA PHE A 203 10.11 12.13 -14.22
C PHE A 203 9.28 13.11 -15.04
N THR A 204 8.86 12.70 -16.24
CA THR A 204 7.86 13.45 -17.03
C THR A 204 6.48 12.89 -16.75
N ILE A 205 5.67 13.61 -15.97
CA ILE A 205 4.36 13.11 -15.54
C ILE A 205 3.26 13.52 -16.51
N VAL A 206 2.46 12.53 -16.94
CA VAL A 206 1.20 12.75 -17.67
C VAL A 206 0.05 12.28 -16.81
N THR A 207 -0.93 13.14 -16.56
CA THR A 207 -2.09 12.81 -15.72
C THR A 207 -3.32 12.54 -16.55
N GLY A 208 -4.15 11.59 -16.13
CA GLY A 208 -5.46 11.35 -16.74
C GLY A 208 -6.30 10.34 -15.93
N PRO A 209 -7.55 10.10 -16.32
CA PRO A 209 -8.34 9.00 -15.76
C PRO A 209 -7.72 7.64 -16.12
N PRO A 210 -8.07 6.56 -15.40
CA PRO A 210 -7.45 5.25 -15.59
C PRO A 210 -7.41 4.78 -17.06
N MET A 211 -8.53 4.83 -17.77
CA MET A 211 -8.56 4.37 -19.17
C MET A 211 -7.61 5.16 -20.11
N ALA A 212 -7.38 6.45 -19.83
CA ALA A 212 -6.42 7.24 -20.58
C ALA A 212 -4.98 6.80 -20.29
N GLN A 213 -4.66 6.48 -19.04
CA GLN A 213 -3.34 6.01 -18.64
C GLN A 213 -3.00 4.67 -19.31
N ALA A 214 -3.95 3.73 -19.33
CA ALA A 214 -3.82 2.46 -20.03
C ALA A 214 -3.56 2.66 -21.53
N GLY A 215 -4.34 3.52 -22.18
CA GLY A 215 -4.17 3.84 -23.60
C GLY A 215 -2.81 4.45 -23.92
N LEU A 216 -2.29 5.32 -23.05
CA LEU A 216 -0.95 5.90 -23.20
C LEU A 216 0.14 4.83 -23.13
N LEU A 217 0.04 3.87 -22.19
CA LEU A 217 1.00 2.77 -22.10
C LEU A 217 0.92 1.86 -23.32
N GLN A 218 -0.29 1.47 -23.74
CA GLN A 218 -0.54 0.61 -24.90
C GLN A 218 0.01 1.20 -26.20
N LYS A 219 -0.11 2.51 -26.37
CA LYS A 219 0.45 3.24 -27.53
C LYS A 219 1.95 3.53 -27.42
N LYS A 220 2.61 3.10 -26.33
CA LYS A 220 4.01 3.41 -26.01
C LYS A 220 4.32 4.91 -25.97
N GLU A 221 3.31 5.74 -25.65
CA GLU A 221 3.46 7.19 -25.47
C GLU A 221 4.03 7.56 -24.10
N VAL A 222 4.08 6.59 -23.18
CA VAL A 222 4.73 6.64 -21.86
C VAL A 222 5.52 5.36 -21.62
N ASP A 223 6.57 5.44 -20.80
CA ASP A 223 7.43 4.30 -20.45
C ASP A 223 6.83 3.43 -19.34
N ALA A 224 6.04 4.05 -18.46
CA ALA A 224 5.39 3.39 -17.35
C ALA A 224 4.05 4.03 -17.01
N THR A 225 3.21 3.31 -16.27
CA THR A 225 2.00 3.87 -15.67
C THR A 225 1.83 3.43 -14.23
N LEU A 226 1.33 4.31 -13.36
CA LEU A 226 0.83 3.95 -12.05
C LEU A 226 -0.65 3.60 -12.16
N PHE A 227 -0.99 2.33 -12.05
CA PHE A 227 -2.30 1.83 -12.44
C PHE A 227 -2.94 0.96 -11.36
N SER A 228 -4.26 1.05 -11.21
CA SER A 228 -5.00 0.37 -10.13
C SER A 228 -5.75 -0.89 -10.58
N ASP A 229 -5.91 -1.87 -9.70
CA ASP A 229 -6.79 -3.02 -9.95
C ASP A 229 -8.27 -2.60 -10.16
N PRO A 230 -9.05 -3.38 -10.95
CA PRO A 230 -8.66 -4.56 -11.72
C PRO A 230 -8.10 -4.21 -13.10
N TRP A 231 -8.05 -2.94 -13.47
CA TRP A 231 -7.59 -2.50 -14.79
C TRP A 231 -6.12 -2.87 -15.02
N ALA A 232 -5.29 -2.84 -13.97
CA ALA A 232 -3.94 -3.39 -14.01
C ALA A 232 -3.92 -4.86 -14.45
N LEU A 233 -4.78 -5.71 -13.90
CA LEU A 233 -4.85 -7.12 -14.31
C LEU A 233 -5.22 -7.31 -15.78
N GLN A 234 -6.04 -6.42 -16.35
CA GLN A 234 -6.37 -6.49 -17.79
C GLN A 234 -5.18 -6.13 -18.68
N LEU A 235 -4.27 -5.28 -18.19
CA LEU A 235 -3.05 -4.94 -18.90
C LEU A 235 -1.96 -6.01 -18.73
N ILE A 236 -1.99 -6.78 -17.64
CA ILE A 236 -1.08 -7.93 -17.44
C ILE A 236 -1.50 -9.07 -18.38
N ASP A 237 -1.19 -8.90 -19.67
CA ASP A 237 -1.17 -9.96 -20.66
C ASP A 237 0.30 -10.33 -20.98
N SER A 238 0.56 -11.05 -22.07
CA SER A 238 1.88 -11.55 -22.43
C SER A 238 2.96 -10.46 -22.59
N GLU A 239 2.62 -9.17 -22.67
CA GLU A 239 3.57 -8.10 -23.02
C GLU A 239 3.80 -7.03 -21.94
N ILE A 240 2.96 -6.91 -20.90
CA ILE A 240 3.12 -5.89 -19.83
C ILE A 240 3.29 -6.58 -18.47
N ARG A 241 4.10 -6.00 -17.58
CA ARG A 241 4.32 -6.47 -16.20
C ARG A 241 4.24 -5.34 -15.20
N ALA A 242 3.95 -5.72 -13.95
CA ALA A 242 4.11 -4.88 -12.77
C ALA A 242 5.54 -4.94 -12.21
#